data_AF-A0A4Q7FM96-F1
#
_entry.id   AF-A0A4Q7FM96-F1
#
_cell.length_a   1.000
_cell.length_b   1.000
_cell.length_c   1.000
_cell.angle_alpha   90.00
_cell.angle_beta   90.00
_cell.angle_gamma   90.00
#
_symmetry.space_group_name_H-M   'P 1'
#
loop_
_entity.id
_entity.type
_entity.pdbx_description
1 polymer ?
#
loop_
_entity_poly.entity_id
_entity_poly.type
_entity_poly.pdbx_seq_one_letter_code
_entity_poly.pdbx_strand_id
1 'polypeptide(L)'
;MSIESIEETALHARKALGLLTEGETAKILDVEVTTLATWRGQRKGPEHVKLGKAVFYTLPLIQKWIDKSYNDQQSAKEELKEAA
;
A
#
# COMPACT_ATOMS: atom_id res chain seq x y z
N MET A 1 -0.80 -15.49 34.64
CA MET A 1 -1.72 -14.67 33.84
C MET A 1 -0.89 -13.55 33.26
N SER A 2 -0.46 -13.68 32.01
CA SER A 2 0.44 -12.73 31.38
C SER A 2 -0.33 -11.45 31.11
N ILE A 3 0.13 -10.33 31.68
CA ILE A 3 -0.35 -9.01 31.28
C ILE A 3 0.27 -8.79 29.90
N GLU A 4 -0.52 -8.89 28.84
CA GLU A 4 -0.07 -8.46 27.50
C GLU A 4 0.43 -7.02 27.61
N SER A 5 1.60 -6.76 27.03
CA SER A 5 2.14 -5.41 27.00
C SER A 5 1.17 -4.51 26.22
N ILE A 6 1.02 -3.26 26.64
CA ILE A 6 0.22 -2.26 25.90
C ILE A 6 0.65 -2.20 24.43
N GLU A 7 1.93 -2.43 24.14
CA GLU A 7 2.48 -2.49 22.78
C GLU A 7 1.91 -3.65 21.96
N GLU A 8 1.72 -4.82 22.59
CA GLU A 8 1.13 -5.99 21.93
C GLU A 8 -0.36 -5.76 21.64
N THR A 9 -1.10 -5.22 22.61
CA THR A 9 -2.51 -4.87 22.39
C THR A 9 -2.67 -3.87 21.26
N ALA A 10 -1.84 -2.82 21.21
CA ALA A 10 -1.87 -1.83 20.14
C ALA A 10 -1.52 -2.43 18.77
N LEU A 11 -0.53 -3.33 18.71
CA LEU A 11 -0.16 -4.05 17.49
C LEU A 11 -1.31 -4.93 16.99
N HIS A 12 -1.95 -5.70 17.87
CA HIS A 12 -3.08 -6.54 17.52
C HIS A 12 -4.27 -5.71 17.02
N ALA A 13 -4.60 -4.61 17.70
CA ALA A 13 -5.67 -3.71 17.29
C ALA A 13 -5.41 -3.12 15.89
N ARG A 14 -4.19 -2.65 15.62
CA ARG A 14 -3.81 -2.12 14.30
C ARG A 14 -3.94 -3.18 13.19
N LYS A 15 -3.47 -4.41 13.44
CA LYS A 15 -3.59 -5.52 12.50
C LYS A 15 -5.05 -5.91 12.26
N ALA A 16 -5.87 -5.94 13.31
CA ALA A 16 -7.31 -6.21 13.20
C ALA A 16 -8.04 -5.15 12.37
N LEU A 17 -7.59 -3.89 12.43
CA LEU A 17 -8.07 -2.80 11.59
C LEU A 17 -7.51 -2.82 10.16
N GLY A 18 -6.60 -3.74 9.84
CA GLY A 18 -5.99 -3.86 8.51
C GLY A 18 -5.08 -2.70 8.12
N LEU A 19 -4.56 -1.96 9.10
CA LEU A 19 -3.70 -0.79 8.88
C LEU A 19 -2.24 -1.23 8.78
N LEU A 20 -1.67 -1.13 7.58
CA LEU A 20 -0.28 -1.41 7.28
C LEU A 20 0.55 -0.14 7.39
N THR A 21 1.70 -0.24 8.05
CA THR A 21 2.70 0.83 8.05
C THR A 21 3.38 0.93 6.68
N GLU A 22 4.09 2.04 6.45
CA GLU A 22 4.94 2.20 5.25
C GLU A 22 5.94 1.04 5.11
N GLY A 23 6.55 0.61 6.23
CA GLY A 23 7.51 -0.50 6.25
C GLY A 23 6.91 -1.85 5.89
N GLU A 24 5.69 -2.15 6.37
CA GLU A 24 5.01 -3.39 5.99
C GLU A 24 4.54 -3.36 4.54
N THR A 25 4.03 -2.21 4.09
CA THR A 25 3.60 -2.02 2.70
C THR A 25 4.76 -2.17 1.73
N ALA A 26 5.92 -1.60 2.07
CA ALA A 26 7.16 -1.72 1.30
C ALA A 26 7.56 -3.19 1.14
N LYS A 27 7.49 -3.97 2.22
CA LYS A 27 7.76 -5.42 2.18
C LYS A 27 6.75 -6.20 1.34
N ILE A 28 5.45 -5.84 1.40
CA ILE A 28 4.41 -6.49 0.61
C ILE A 28 4.62 -6.25 -0.89
N LEU A 29 5.02 -5.03 -1.26
CA LEU A 29 5.23 -4.63 -2.65
C LEU A 29 6.65 -4.89 -3.16
N ASP A 30 7.53 -5.40 -2.32
CA ASP A 30 8.96 -5.62 -2.58
C ASP A 30 9.67 -4.35 -3.11
N VAL A 31 9.45 -3.22 -2.43
CA VAL A 31 10.06 -1.92 -2.74
C VAL A 31 10.68 -1.29 -1.49
N GLU A 32 11.52 -0.28 -1.67
CA GLU A 32 12.04 0.49 -0.55
C GLU A 32 10.98 1.44 0.03
N VAL A 33 11.01 1.71 1.34
CA VAL A 33 10.12 2.69 2.00
C VAL A 33 10.28 4.08 1.38
N THR A 34 11.49 4.48 0.99
CA THR A 34 11.74 5.75 0.30
C THR A 34 11.03 5.81 -1.06
N THR A 35 10.94 4.69 -1.77
CA THR A 35 10.20 4.60 -3.04
C THR A 35 8.72 4.88 -2.83
N LEU A 36 8.12 4.34 -1.75
CA LEU A 36 6.74 4.66 -1.38
C LEU A 36 6.57 6.15 -1.03
N ALA A 37 7.52 6.75 -0.32
CA ALA A 37 7.49 8.17 0.00
C ALA A 37 7.61 9.04 -1.26
N THR A 38 8.48 8.68 -2.20
CA THR A 38 8.62 9.34 -3.51
C THR A 38 7.33 9.22 -4.32
N TRP A 39 6.73 8.03 -4.40
CA TRP A 39 5.46 7.83 -5.08
C TRP A 39 4.35 8.70 -4.49
N ARG A 40 4.25 8.76 -3.16
CA ARG A 40 3.29 9.64 -2.48
C ARG A 40 3.49 11.11 -2.87
N GLY A 41 4.74 11.59 -2.88
CA GLY A 41 5.07 12.94 -3.33
C GLY A 41 4.69 13.22 -4.78
N GLN A 42 4.84 12.21 -5.65
CA GLN A 42 4.46 12.27 -7.06
C GLN A 42 2.97 11.98 -7.31
N ARG A 43 2.16 11.75 -6.26
CA ARG A 43 0.76 11.28 -6.35
C ARG A 43 0.61 10.01 -7.20
N LYS A 44 1.61 9.13 -7.14
CA LYS A 44 1.64 7.80 -7.74
C LYS A 44 1.52 6.73 -6.65
N GLY A 45 1.28 5.50 -7.06
CA GLY A 45 1.25 4.35 -6.17
C GLY A 45 -0.11 4.12 -5.49
N PRO A 46 -0.16 3.21 -4.51
CA PRO A 46 -1.37 2.90 -3.77
C PRO A 46 -1.94 4.12 -3.03
N GLU A 47 -3.26 4.18 -2.93
CA GLU A 47 -3.94 5.11 -2.05
C GLU A 47 -3.52 4.87 -0.58
N HIS A 48 -3.40 5.94 0.20
CA HIS A 48 -2.94 5.90 1.59
C HIS A 48 -3.91 6.63 2.51
N VAL A 49 -3.95 6.19 3.77
CA VAL A 49 -4.74 6.79 4.84
C VAL A 49 -3.80 7.58 5.75
N LYS A 50 -4.08 8.86 5.93
CA LYS A 50 -3.30 9.72 6.83
C LYS A 50 -4.03 9.89 8.15
N LEU A 51 -3.39 9.46 9.24
CA LEU A 51 -3.89 9.65 10.61
C LEU A 51 -2.92 10.56 11.36
N GLY A 52 -3.21 11.86 11.35
CA GLY A 52 -2.33 12.89 11.92
C GLY A 52 -1.01 12.98 11.14
N LYS A 53 0.10 12.66 11.82
CA LYS A 53 1.45 12.64 11.21
C LYS A 53 1.82 11.27 10.61
N ALA A 54 1.07 10.22 10.92
CA ALA A 54 1.35 8.87 10.45
C ALA A 54 0.63 8.57 9.13
N VAL A 55 1.28 7.77 8.27
CA VAL A 55 0.70 7.27 7.03
C VAL A 55 0.55 5.76 7.12
N PHE A 56 -0.63 5.29 6.75
CA PHE A 56 -0.98 3.88 6.67
C PHE A 56 -1.49 3.52 5.29
N TYR A 57 -1.44 2.25 4.99
CA TYR A 57 -2.03 1.63 3.83
C TYR A 57 -2.99 0.54 4.29
N THR A 58 -3.88 0.12 3.41
CA THR A 58 -4.75 -1.03 3.66
C THR A 58 -4.63 -1.98 2.48
N LEU A 59 -4.76 -3.28 2.75
CA LEU A 59 -4.72 -4.30 1.70
C LEU A 59 -5.72 -4.04 0.55
N PRO A 60 -6.98 -3.64 0.81
CA PRO A 60 -7.93 -3.36 -0.28
C PRO A 60 -7.47 -2.22 -1.21
N LEU A 61 -6.85 -1.17 -0.67
CA LEU A 61 -6.35 -0.05 -1.47
C LEU A 61 -5.10 -0.42 -2.28
N ILE A 62 -4.22 -1.24 -1.70
CA ILE A 62 -3.06 -1.80 -2.40
C ILE A 62 -3.54 -2.67 -3.56
N GLN A 63 -4.48 -3.60 -3.30
CA GLN A 63 -5.01 -4.50 -4.33
C GLN A 63 -5.66 -3.70 -5.48
N LYS A 64 -6.54 -2.75 -5.14
CA LYS A 64 -7.19 -1.87 -6.13
C LYS A 64 -6.17 -1.14 -7.02
N TRP A 65 -5.05 -0.71 -6.44
CA TRP A 65 -3.99 -0.06 -7.20
C TRP A 65 -3.24 -1.02 -8.13
N ILE A 66 -2.96 -2.25 -7.68
CA ILE A 66 -2.35 -3.29 -8.52
C ILE A 66 -3.28 -3.62 -9.70
N ASP A 67 -4.56 -3.84 -9.44
CA ASP A 67 -5.54 -4.18 -10.46
C ASP A 67 -5.66 -3.07 -11.52
N LYS A 68 -5.70 -1.82 -11.06
CA LYS A 68 -5.69 -0.65 -11.96
C LYS A 68 -4.42 -0.61 -12.80
N SER A 69 -3.25 -0.76 -12.17
CA SER A 69 -1.96 -0.71 -12.85
C SER A 69 -1.83 -1.83 -13.88
N TYR A 70 -2.37 -3.02 -13.59
CA TYR A 70 -2.40 -4.13 -14.53
C TYR A 70 -3.29 -3.82 -15.75
N ASN A 71 -4.50 -3.30 -15.52
CA ASN A 71 -5.42 -2.94 -16.61
C ASN A 71 -4.83 -1.84 -17.51
N ASP A 72 -4.28 -0.79 -16.90
CA ASP A 72 -3.65 0.32 -17.63
C ASP A 72 -2.49 -0.19 -18.53
N GLN A 73 -1.73 -1.20 -18.07
CA GLN A 73 -0.67 -1.83 -18.87
C GLN A 73 -1.19 -2.74 -19.99
N GLN A 74 -2.35 -3.38 -19.82
CA GLN A 74 -2.94 -4.23 -20.86
C GLN A 74 -3.53 -3.39 -21.99
N SER A 75 -4.31 -2.35 -21.69
CA SER A 75 -4.89 -1.46 -22.70
C SER A 75 -3.82 -0.79 -23.57
N ALA A 76 -2.71 -0.34 -22.96
CA ALA A 76 -1.58 0.23 -23.70
C ALA A 76 -0.91 -0.78 -24.65
N LYS A 77 -0.89 -2.08 -24.30
CA LYS A 77 -0.33 -3.13 -25.18
C LYS A 77 -1.26 -3.48 -26.33
N GLU A 78 -2.58 -3.37 -26.15
CA GLU A 78 -3.58 -3.64 -27.18
C GLU A 78 -3.59 -2.54 -28.24
N GLU A 79 -3.55 -1.27 -27.83
CA GLU A 79 -3.47 -0.11 -28.74
C GLU A 79 -2.21 -0.14 -29.62
N LEU A 80 -1.07 -0.57 -29.07
CA LEU A 80 0.19 -0.73 -29.82
C LEU A 80 0.15 -1.89 -30.82
N LYS A 81 -0.67 -2.92 -30.58
CA LYS A 81 -0.85 -4.04 -31.53
C LYS A 81 -1.81 -3.69 -32.66
N GLU A 82 -2.82 -2.87 -32.41
CA GLU A 82 -3.80 -2.47 -33.42
C GLU A 82 -3.26 -1.37 -34.35
N ALA A 83 -2.25 -0.61 -33.91
CA ALA A 83 -1.57 0.41 -34.69
C ALA A 83 -0.37 -0.11 -35.53
N ALA A 84 -0.05 -1.41 -35.48
CA ALA A 84 1.09 -2.05 -36.16
C ALA A 84 0.63 -3.05 -37.22
#